data_AF-A0A7V9MNP6-F1
#
_entry.id   AF-A0A7V9MNP6-F1
#
_cell.length_a   1.000
_cell.length_b   1.000
_cell.length_c   1.000
_cell.angle_alpha   90.00
_cell.angle_beta   90.00
_cell.angle_gamma   90.00
#
_symmetry.space_group_name_H-M   'P 1'
#
loop_
_entity.id
_entity.type
_entity.pdbx_description
1 polymer ?
#
loop_
_entity_poly.entity_id
_entity_poly.type
_entity_poly.pdbx_seq_one_letter_code
_entity_poly.pdbx_strand_id
1 'polypeptide(L)'
;MKKFIFFFVFLGIVSISFGQDSDKKGYNLPPGTVFNPKTYKKIDYSYKLNGVSNNAIFDVESTNLLSKYTEEELFKIKISDPASYNYYTSLKKYHENLSQKVKTIYTLEELSYIYVFDQELKNRLQNIK
;
A
#
# COMPACT_ATOMS: atom_id res chain seq x y z
N MET A 1 40.45 11.65 -44.73
CA MET A 1 40.66 10.42 -43.93
C MET A 1 39.97 10.58 -42.59
N LYS A 2 39.28 9.52 -42.16
CA LYS A 2 38.73 9.19 -40.82
C LYS A 2 37.71 10.16 -40.18
N LYS A 3 36.43 9.79 -40.37
CA LYS A 3 35.28 10.18 -39.53
C LYS A 3 35.45 9.52 -38.16
N PHE A 4 35.44 10.30 -37.07
CA PHE A 4 35.30 9.76 -35.72
C PHE A 4 33.82 9.78 -35.34
N ILE A 5 33.19 8.60 -35.31
CA ILE A 5 31.85 8.40 -34.78
C ILE A 5 32.03 8.07 -33.30
N PHE A 6 31.66 8.99 -32.41
CA PHE A 6 31.54 8.70 -30.98
C PHE A 6 30.15 8.11 -30.74
N PHE A 7 30.10 6.80 -30.53
CA PHE A 7 28.90 6.07 -30.17
C PHE A 7 28.79 6.06 -28.64
N PHE A 8 27.94 6.92 -28.07
CA PHE A 8 27.63 6.91 -26.65
C PHE A 8 26.61 5.79 -26.39
N VAL A 9 27.07 4.64 -25.89
CA VAL A 9 26.19 3.57 -25.41
C VAL A 9 25.65 3.98 -24.05
N PHE A 10 24.37 4.38 -24.03
CA PHE A 10 23.62 4.64 -22.80
C PHE A 10 23.23 3.28 -22.19
N LEU A 11 24.09 2.72 -21.33
CA LEU A 11 23.77 1.57 -20.50
C LEU A 11 22.85 2.02 -19.36
N GLY A 12 21.55 2.08 -19.65
CA GLY A 12 20.52 2.19 -18.63
C GLY A 12 20.47 0.89 -17.82
N ILE A 13 21.09 0.90 -16.64
CA ILE A 13 20.88 -0.14 -15.63
C ILE A 13 19.46 0.08 -15.09
N VAL A 14 18.47 -0.56 -15.70
CA VAL A 14 17.18 -0.80 -15.04
C VAL A 14 17.42 -1.88 -14.00
N SER A 15 17.62 -1.45 -12.76
CA SER A 15 17.52 -2.33 -11.59
C SER A 15 16.08 -2.79 -11.47
N ILE A 16 15.74 -3.87 -12.18
CA ILE A 16 14.50 -4.61 -11.94
C ILE A 16 14.73 -5.35 -10.63
N SER A 17 14.36 -4.72 -9.51
CA SER A 17 14.22 -5.41 -8.24
C SER A 17 13.08 -6.40 -8.38
N PHE A 18 13.41 -7.65 -8.73
CA PHE A 18 12.51 -8.78 -8.55
C PHE A 18 12.25 -8.92 -7.05
N GLY A 19 11.03 -8.59 -6.63
CA GLY A 19 10.55 -8.88 -5.28
C GLY A 19 10.60 -10.40 -5.05
N GLN A 20 11.51 -10.82 -4.19
CA GLN A 20 11.52 -12.16 -3.62
C GLN A 20 10.31 -12.32 -2.69
N ASP A 21 9.38 -13.21 -3.03
CA ASP A 21 9.14 -14.47 -2.33
C ASP A 21 7.73 -15.01 -2.64
N SER A 22 7.67 -16.29 -2.99
CA SER A 22 6.58 -16.92 -3.73
C SER A 22 5.61 -17.74 -2.88
N ASP A 23 5.39 -17.37 -1.61
CA ASP A 23 4.46 -18.15 -0.76
C ASP A 23 3.65 -17.36 0.30
N LYS A 24 3.57 -16.03 0.14
CA LYS A 24 2.60 -15.22 0.89
C LYS A 24 1.54 -14.79 -0.10
N LYS A 25 0.25 -15.13 0.14
CA LYS A 25 -0.87 -14.40 -0.47
C LYS A 25 -0.48 -12.93 -0.46
N GLY A 26 -0.41 -12.28 -1.62
CA GLY A 26 0.32 -11.02 -1.86
C GLY A 26 -0.20 -9.82 -1.07
N TYR A 27 -0.24 -9.92 0.26
CA TYR A 27 -0.69 -8.94 1.21
C TYR A 27 0.50 -8.08 1.64
N ASN A 28 0.21 -6.82 1.88
CA ASN A 28 1.17 -5.86 2.39
C ASN A 28 1.03 -5.75 3.90
N LEU A 29 1.45 -6.80 4.61
CA LEU A 29 1.30 -6.88 6.05
C LEU A 29 2.34 -6.00 6.76
N PRO A 30 2.02 -5.42 7.93
CA PRO A 30 3.02 -4.74 8.75
C PRO A 30 4.21 -5.66 9.09
N PRO A 31 5.44 -5.13 9.21
CA PRO A 31 6.60 -5.90 9.62
C PRO A 31 6.37 -6.65 10.94
N GLY A 32 6.91 -7.87 11.02
CA GLY A 32 6.76 -8.73 12.21
C GLY A 32 5.39 -9.40 12.36
N THR A 33 4.44 -9.16 11.44
CA THR A 33 3.13 -9.82 11.49
C THR A 33 3.08 -11.08 10.63
N VAL A 34 2.29 -12.06 11.09
CA VAL A 34 2.06 -13.33 10.39
C VAL A 34 0.58 -13.40 10.02
N PHE A 35 0.30 -13.67 8.75
CA PHE A 35 -1.07 -13.85 8.28
C PHE A 35 -1.66 -15.17 8.78
N ASN A 36 -2.82 -15.09 9.42
CA ASN A 36 -3.58 -16.27 9.83
C ASN A 36 -4.81 -16.47 8.92
N PRO A 37 -4.78 -17.44 7.99
CA PRO A 37 -5.91 -17.69 7.09
C PRO A 37 -7.17 -18.20 7.80
N LYS A 38 -7.05 -18.82 8.98
CA LYS A 38 -8.19 -19.44 9.67
C LYS A 38 -9.15 -18.41 10.26
N THR A 39 -8.62 -17.25 10.63
CA THR A 39 -9.39 -16.14 11.24
C THR A 39 -9.69 -15.02 10.23
N TYR A 40 -9.10 -15.08 9.04
CA TYR A 40 -9.28 -14.06 8.03
C TYR A 40 -10.59 -14.23 7.26
N LYS A 41 -11.42 -13.20 7.29
CA LYS A 41 -12.59 -13.05 6.42
C LYS A 41 -12.29 -11.95 5.41
N LYS A 42 -12.23 -12.29 4.11
CA LYS A 42 -12.04 -11.30 3.05
C LYS A 42 -13.27 -10.39 2.99
N ILE A 43 -13.02 -9.10 3.14
CA ILE A 43 -13.95 -8.01 2.82
C ILE A 43 -13.64 -7.52 1.41
N ASP A 44 -14.67 -7.41 0.57
CA ASP A 44 -14.60 -6.80 -0.75
C ASP A 44 -15.15 -5.38 -0.65
N TYR A 45 -14.31 -4.39 -0.93
CA TYR A 45 -14.67 -2.96 -0.93
C TYR A 45 -14.91 -2.41 -2.35
N SER A 46 -14.67 -3.20 -3.40
CA SER A 46 -14.75 -2.74 -4.79
C SER A 46 -16.16 -2.29 -5.18
N TYR A 47 -17.19 -2.81 -4.51
CA TYR A 47 -18.60 -2.45 -4.73
C TYR A 47 -18.87 -0.94 -4.54
N LYS A 48 -18.12 -0.26 -3.67
CA LYS A 48 -18.32 1.17 -3.39
C LYS A 48 -18.02 2.06 -4.59
N LEU A 49 -17.18 1.61 -5.52
CA LEU A 49 -16.91 2.35 -6.77
C LEU A 49 -18.15 2.49 -7.66
N ASN A 50 -19.11 1.57 -7.54
CA ASN A 50 -20.31 1.56 -8.36
C ASN A 50 -21.50 2.25 -7.70
N GLY A 51 -21.29 2.95 -6.57
CA GLY A 51 -22.36 3.63 -5.84
C GLY A 51 -23.37 2.69 -5.18
N VAL A 52 -23.07 1.39 -5.09
CA VAL A 52 -23.91 0.41 -4.40
C VAL A 52 -23.68 0.57 -2.89
N SER A 53 -24.70 1.00 -2.14
CA SER A 53 -24.63 0.97 -0.68
C SER A 53 -24.93 -0.45 -0.18
N ASN A 54 -23.90 -1.26 0.07
CA ASN A 54 -24.08 -2.45 0.89
C ASN A 54 -24.10 -2.02 2.36
N ASN A 55 -25.20 -2.30 3.07
CA ASN A 55 -25.34 -2.12 4.51
C ASN A 55 -24.52 -3.17 5.30
N ALA A 56 -23.36 -3.55 4.79
CA ALA A 56 -22.42 -4.41 5.50
C ALA A 56 -21.80 -3.58 6.62
N ILE A 57 -22.52 -3.45 7.74
CA ILE A 57 -21.99 -2.95 8.99
C ILE A 57 -20.95 -3.98 9.41
N PHE A 58 -19.68 -3.62 9.26
CA PHE A 58 -18.59 -4.43 9.77
C PHE A 58 -17.94 -3.71 10.92
N ASP A 59 -18.02 -4.38 12.06
CA ASP A 59 -17.22 -4.13 13.25
C ASP A 59 -15.79 -4.59 12.94
N VAL A 60 -15.11 -3.81 12.09
CA VAL A 60 -13.67 -3.93 12.02
C VAL A 60 -13.22 -3.38 13.38
N GLU A 61 -12.69 -4.24 14.26
CA GLU A 61 -11.60 -3.81 15.15
C GLU A 61 -10.43 -3.39 14.23
N SER A 62 -10.66 -2.33 13.44
CA SER A 62 -9.71 -1.78 12.52
C SER A 62 -8.71 -1.14 13.44
N THR A 63 -7.61 -1.85 13.65
CA THR A 63 -6.39 -1.22 14.10
C THR A 63 -6.21 -0.05 13.13
N ASN A 64 -6.46 1.17 13.60
CA ASN A 64 -6.30 2.35 12.78
C ASN A 64 -4.79 2.51 12.57
N LEU A 65 -4.29 1.82 11.54
CA LEU A 65 -2.86 1.66 11.29
C LEU A 65 -2.19 3.01 11.05
N LEU A 66 -2.97 3.99 10.56
CA LEU A 66 -2.53 5.36 10.33
C LEU A 66 -2.52 6.20 11.59
N SER A 67 -3.41 5.95 12.55
CA SER A 67 -3.39 6.65 13.85
C SER A 67 -2.52 5.96 14.90
N LYS A 68 -1.83 4.87 14.54
CA LYS A 68 -1.03 4.08 15.49
C LYS A 68 0.18 4.85 16.04
N TYR A 69 0.71 5.80 15.27
CA TYR A 69 1.88 6.58 15.65
C TYR A 69 1.68 8.05 15.30
N THR A 70 2.04 8.92 16.23
CA THR A 70 2.28 10.34 15.98
C THR A 70 3.52 10.55 15.12
N GLU A 71 3.68 11.74 14.53
CA GLU A 71 4.88 12.05 13.73
C GLU A 71 6.17 11.97 14.55
N GLU A 72 6.12 12.36 15.82
CA GLU A 72 7.24 12.26 16.76
C GLU A 72 7.59 10.80 17.06
N GLU A 73 6.60 9.93 17.23
CA GLU A 73 6.82 8.49 17.42
C GLU A 73 7.37 7.82 16.17
N LEU A 74 6.88 8.20 14.98
CA LEU A 74 7.44 7.73 13.71
C LEU A 74 8.92 8.11 13.58
N PHE A 75 9.31 9.32 14.01
CA PHE A 75 10.71 9.72 14.01
C PHE A 75 11.57 8.85 14.93
N LYS A 76 11.07 8.48 16.10
CA LYS A 76 11.75 7.57 17.03
C LYS A 76 11.89 6.16 16.43
N ILE A 77 10.85 5.67 15.77
CA ILE A 77 10.82 4.35 15.10
C ILE A 77 11.80 4.29 13.94
N LYS A 78 12.05 5.39 13.23
CA LYS A 78 13.03 5.45 12.14
C LYS A 78 14.40 4.91 12.53
N ILE A 79 14.81 5.12 13.78
CA ILE A 79 16.12 4.69 14.29
C ILE A 79 16.07 3.26 14.83
N SER A 80 15.02 2.91 15.59
CA SER A 80 14.91 1.62 16.27
C SER A 80 14.35 0.48 15.42
N ASP A 81 13.45 0.78 14.49
CA ASP A 81 12.83 -0.17 13.55
C ASP A 81 12.56 0.50 12.19
N PRO A 82 13.58 0.60 11.33
CA PRO A 82 13.44 1.20 10.01
C PRO A 82 12.42 0.50 9.11
N ALA A 83 12.19 -0.80 9.31
CA ALA A 83 11.23 -1.56 8.50
C ALA A 83 9.80 -1.10 8.80
N SER A 84 9.45 -1.00 10.08
CA SER A 84 8.16 -0.43 10.50
C SER A 84 8.01 1.02 10.04
N TYR A 85 9.04 1.85 10.24
CA TYR A 85 9.01 3.24 9.76
C TYR A 85 8.67 3.34 8.26
N ASN A 86 9.35 2.55 7.42
CA ASN A 86 9.14 2.54 5.98
C ASN A 86 7.73 2.07 5.61
N TYR A 87 7.22 1.06 6.31
CA TYR A 87 5.87 0.54 6.11
C TYR A 87 4.80 1.61 6.39
N TYR A 88 4.82 2.23 7.58
CA TYR A 88 3.80 3.23 7.95
C TYR A 88 3.93 4.50 7.11
N THR A 89 5.15 4.90 6.75
CA THR A 89 5.36 6.02 5.82
C THR A 89 4.78 5.73 4.44
N SER A 90 4.92 4.50 3.94
CA SER A 90 4.36 4.07 2.66
C SER A 90 2.83 4.03 2.68
N LEU A 91 2.24 3.58 3.79
CA LEU A 91 0.78 3.60 3.99
C LEU A 91 0.25 5.05 4.04
N LYS A 92 0.91 5.97 4.76
CA LYS A 92 0.55 7.39 4.80
C LYS A 92 0.61 8.00 3.39
N LYS A 93 1.70 7.75 2.67
CA LYS A 93 1.90 8.23 1.30
C LYS A 93 0.87 7.65 0.32
N TYR A 94 0.49 6.38 0.47
CA TYR A 94 -0.58 5.77 -0.32
C TYR A 94 -1.87 6.59 -0.15
N HIS A 95 -2.27 6.86 1.09
CA HIS A 95 -3.45 7.66 1.39
C HIS A 95 -3.40 9.08 0.81
N GLU A 96 -2.28 9.78 1.03
CA GLU A 96 -2.09 11.15 0.56
C GLU A 96 -2.22 11.24 -0.97
N ASN A 97 -1.70 10.26 -1.69
CA ASN A 97 -1.71 10.22 -3.15
C ASN A 97 -3.06 9.84 -3.78
N LEU A 98 -4.04 9.36 -3.01
CA LEU A 98 -5.38 9.08 -3.56
C LEU A 98 -6.11 10.37 -3.92
N SER A 99 -6.90 10.32 -5.00
CA SER A 99 -7.74 11.45 -5.42
C SER A 99 -8.82 11.77 -4.39
N GLN A 100 -9.31 13.01 -4.43
CA GLN A 100 -10.39 13.43 -3.55
C GLN A 100 -11.63 12.56 -3.74
N LYS A 101 -11.92 12.14 -4.98
CA LYS A 101 -13.01 11.23 -5.30
C LYS A 101 -12.92 9.91 -4.53
N VAL A 102 -11.73 9.29 -4.49
CA VAL A 102 -11.54 8.06 -3.71
C VAL A 102 -11.71 8.32 -2.22
N LYS A 103 -11.10 9.40 -1.70
CA LYS A 103 -11.19 9.79 -0.28
C LYS A 103 -12.63 10.11 0.17
N THR A 104 -13.53 10.50 -0.74
CA THR A 104 -14.95 10.69 -0.41
C THR A 104 -15.76 9.39 -0.39
N ILE A 105 -15.27 8.32 -1.02
CA ILE A 105 -15.98 7.03 -1.13
C ILE A 105 -15.63 6.09 0.03
N TYR A 106 -14.37 6.14 0.49
CA TYR A 106 -13.83 5.21 1.48
C TYR A 106 -13.39 5.92 2.75
N THR A 107 -13.54 5.25 3.88
CA THR A 107 -12.97 5.72 5.15
C THR A 107 -11.47 5.44 5.23
N LEU A 108 -10.81 6.02 6.23
CA LEU A 108 -9.39 5.83 6.51
C LEU A 108 -9.06 4.35 6.76
N GLU A 109 -9.92 3.69 7.53
CA GLU A 109 -9.82 2.30 7.94
C GLU A 109 -9.99 1.36 6.75
N GLU A 110 -10.93 1.65 5.86
CA GLU A 110 -11.20 0.85 4.66
C GLU A 110 -10.03 0.91 3.69
N LEU A 111 -9.50 2.10 3.44
CA LEU A 111 -8.33 2.27 2.59
C LEU A 111 -7.08 1.64 3.21
N SER A 112 -6.93 1.67 4.54
CA SER A 112 -5.87 0.92 5.24
C SER A 112 -6.05 -0.59 5.07
N TYR A 113 -7.27 -1.10 5.20
CA TYR A 113 -7.57 -2.51 4.92
C TYR A 113 -7.22 -2.88 3.48
N ILE A 114 -7.62 -2.06 2.51
CA ILE A 114 -7.33 -2.29 1.08
C ILE A 114 -5.81 -2.31 0.85
N TYR A 115 -5.07 -1.36 1.43
CA TYR A 115 -3.62 -1.31 1.33
C TYR A 115 -2.96 -2.60 1.83
N VAL A 116 -3.47 -3.20 2.91
CA VAL A 116 -2.94 -4.43 3.49
C VAL A 116 -3.37 -5.65 2.67
N PHE A 117 -4.66 -5.81 2.41
CA PHE A 117 -5.24 -7.09 2.00
C PHE A 117 -5.70 -7.18 0.54
N ASP A 118 -5.84 -6.05 -0.17
CA ASP A 118 -6.38 -6.04 -1.53
C ASP A 118 -5.52 -5.21 -2.48
N GLN A 119 -4.43 -5.80 -2.96
CA GLN A 119 -3.48 -5.10 -3.84
C GLN A 119 -4.07 -4.75 -5.20
N GLU A 120 -5.03 -5.53 -5.69
CA GLU A 120 -5.69 -5.26 -6.96
C GLU A 120 -6.53 -3.98 -6.84
N LEU A 121 -7.38 -3.90 -5.81
CA LEU A 121 -8.17 -2.71 -5.56
C LEU A 121 -7.26 -1.53 -5.21
N LYS A 122 -6.23 -1.72 -4.38
CA LYS A 122 -5.21 -0.68 -4.07
C LYS A 122 -4.68 -0.02 -5.34
N ASN A 123 -4.22 -0.84 -6.29
CA ASN A 123 -3.66 -0.35 -7.56
C ASN A 123 -4.73 0.35 -8.41
N ARG A 124 -5.96 -0.17 -8.45
CA ARG A 124 -7.07 0.48 -9.16
C ARG A 124 -7.37 1.87 -8.59
N LEU A 125 -7.44 2.00 -7.26
CA LEU A 125 -7.74 3.27 -6.59
C LEU A 125 -6.69 4.35 -6.87
N GLN A 126 -5.41 3.99 -6.99
CA GLN A 126 -4.33 4.94 -7.34
C GLN A 126 -4.45 5.53 -8.75
N ASN A 127 -5.21 4.90 -9.63
CA ASN A 127 -5.41 5.34 -11.01
C ASN A 127 -6.70 6.16 -11.22
N ILE A 128 -7.52 6.33 -10.17
CA ILE A 128 -8.76 7.12 -10.24
C ILE A 128 -8.42 8.59 -9.99
N LYS A 129 -8.73 9.46 -10.96
CA LYS A 129 -8.54 10.91 -10.90
C LYS A 129 -9.79 11.64 -10.41
#